data_AF-A0A821R9J0-F1
#
_entry.id   AF-A0A821R9J0-F1
#
_cell.length_a   1.000
_cell.length_b   1.000
_cell.length_c   1.000
_cell.angle_alpha   90.00
_cell.angle_beta   90.00
_cell.angle_gamma   90.00
#
_symmetry.space_group_name_H-M   'P 1'
#
loop_
_entity.id
_entity.type
_entity.pdbx_description
1 polymer ?
#
loop_
_entity_poly.entity_id
_entity_poly.type
_entity_poly.pdbx_seq_one_letter_code
_entity_poly.pdbx_strand_id
1 'polypeptide(L)'
;MSYYGCIQLEGNEDEIIDKINPLFHSSNNNLTPKAKMYLGGQFEGQCLIYKPNTQECLTPISFMWMPSNDKRRKLWLWCHPASYDSLAQILISLFDTPSSISTEEPPVKKQKNDEQQPVSVTLLRDQQQLARFRLIGPLSMAILKHAFHPSVLPGNAIERKTAPFSWWSNETHSIDIHQQQLQFWNGNIGNTSTMMPNRIVALVVRDPRIFTPLKPKLTIHSKTKIEKVESFPPSSIDLASSPLWIEKYRTYCCEHKLATYQINLIRSKSTVDNYELQLNEEESQIPLIFI
;
A
#
# COMPACT_ATOMS: atom_id res chain seq x y z
N MET A 1 -3.49 13.81 4.40
CA MET A 1 -2.65 14.70 3.59
C MET A 1 -2.80 14.29 2.14
N SER A 2 -3.91 14.65 1.49
CA SER A 2 -4.25 14.14 0.15
C SER A 2 -3.39 14.73 -0.98
N TYR A 3 -2.54 15.70 -0.67
CA TYR A 3 -1.77 16.42 -1.68
C TYR A 3 -0.48 15.71 -2.08
N TYR A 4 0.02 14.72 -1.34
CA TYR A 4 1.27 14.06 -1.70
C TYR A 4 1.14 13.36 -3.05
N GLY A 5 2.13 13.55 -3.92
CA GLY A 5 2.19 12.85 -5.19
C GLY A 5 2.93 11.53 -5.03
N CYS A 6 2.41 10.47 -5.64
CA CYS A 6 3.05 9.16 -5.70
C CYS A 6 3.72 8.96 -7.07
N ILE A 7 4.95 8.43 -7.06
CA ILE A 7 5.69 7.96 -8.23
C ILE A 7 5.94 6.47 -8.02
N GLN A 8 5.63 5.65 -9.03
CA GLN A 8 5.88 4.22 -9.01
C GLN A 8 7.08 3.91 -9.92
N LEU A 9 8.03 3.15 -9.40
CA LEU A 9 9.11 2.53 -10.16
C LEU A 9 8.84 1.03 -10.22
N GLU A 10 8.92 0.42 -11.40
CA GLU A 10 8.70 -1.01 -11.59
C GLU A 10 9.80 -1.62 -12.46
N GLY A 11 10.51 -2.62 -11.94
CA GLY A 11 11.66 -3.20 -12.63
C GLY A 11 12.48 -4.11 -11.73
N ASN A 12 13.69 -4.48 -12.17
CA ASN A 12 14.57 -5.31 -11.36
C ASN A 12 15.05 -4.55 -10.10
N GLU A 13 15.00 -5.20 -8.93
CA GLU A 13 15.36 -4.59 -7.64
C GLU A 13 16.76 -3.96 -7.66
N ASP A 14 17.76 -4.71 -8.14
CA ASP A 14 19.16 -4.25 -8.20
C ASP A 14 19.31 -3.02 -9.10
N GLU A 15 18.66 -3.02 -10.27
CA GLU A 15 18.74 -1.90 -11.22
C GLU A 15 18.08 -0.64 -10.67
N ILE A 16 16.93 -0.78 -10.00
CA ILE A 16 16.27 0.34 -9.33
C ILE A 16 17.22 0.93 -8.28
N ILE A 17 17.78 0.09 -7.41
CA ILE A 17 18.67 0.51 -6.32
C ILE A 17 19.91 1.22 -6.87
N ASP A 18 20.56 0.66 -7.88
CA ASP A 18 21.79 1.20 -8.45
C ASP A 18 21.55 2.57 -9.09
N LYS A 19 20.45 2.74 -9.83
CA LYS A 19 20.11 4.01 -10.49
C LYS A 19 19.66 5.10 -9.51
N ILE A 20 18.99 4.76 -8.42
CA ILE A 20 18.57 5.75 -7.41
C ILE A 20 19.66 6.08 -6.38
N ASN A 21 20.68 5.23 -6.23
CA ASN A 21 21.74 5.42 -5.22
C ASN A 21 22.40 6.81 -5.26
N PRO A 22 22.67 7.43 -6.42
CA PRO A 22 23.24 8.78 -6.49
C PRO A 22 22.34 9.89 -5.91
N LEU A 23 21.04 9.64 -5.74
CA LEU A 23 20.09 10.59 -5.16
C LEU A 23 20.20 10.67 -3.63
N PHE A 24 20.92 9.73 -3.01
CA PHE A 24 21.10 9.69 -1.57
C PHE A 24 22.51 10.07 -1.19
N HIS A 25 22.63 10.99 -0.23
CA HIS A 25 23.93 11.38 0.30
C HIS A 25 24.56 10.21 1.06
N SER A 26 25.90 10.07 0.98
CA SER A 26 26.65 9.00 1.67
C SER A 26 26.59 9.08 3.20
N SER A 27 26.20 10.23 3.74
CA SER A 27 25.97 10.43 5.19
C SER A 27 24.56 10.04 5.64
N ASN A 28 23.64 9.69 4.75
CA ASN A 28 22.37 9.12 5.17
C ASN A 28 22.67 7.79 5.85
N ASN A 29 22.20 7.60 7.09
CA ASN A 29 22.51 6.50 8.02
C ASN A 29 22.06 5.09 7.54
N ASN A 30 22.26 4.73 6.28
CA ASN A 30 21.80 3.48 5.65
C ASN A 30 20.28 3.25 5.69
N LEU A 31 19.47 4.29 5.96
CA LEU A 31 18.00 4.23 5.95
C LEU A 31 17.44 4.66 4.59
N THR A 32 18.01 4.15 3.51
CA THR A 32 17.58 4.39 2.13
C THR A 32 16.76 3.20 1.62
N PRO A 33 16.15 3.27 0.43
CA PRO A 33 15.44 2.13 -0.16
C PRO A 33 16.27 0.84 -0.28
N LYS A 34 17.61 0.94 -0.27
CA LYS A 34 18.55 -0.18 -0.27
C LYS A 34 18.62 -0.96 1.05
N ALA A 35 18.13 -0.40 2.16
CA ALA A 35 18.28 -1.02 3.46
C ALA A 35 17.51 -2.34 3.55
N LYS A 36 18.15 -3.40 4.08
CA LYS A 36 17.54 -4.73 4.23
C LYS A 36 16.19 -4.73 4.95
N MET A 37 16.00 -3.81 5.90
CA MET A 37 14.74 -3.69 6.64
C MET A 37 13.54 -3.30 5.76
N TYR A 38 13.77 -2.56 4.66
CA TYR A 38 12.72 -2.09 3.77
C TYR A 38 12.50 -3.02 2.58
N LEU A 39 13.51 -3.81 2.20
CA LEU A 39 13.39 -4.79 1.12
C LEU A 39 12.29 -5.83 1.41
N GLY A 40 11.95 -6.10 2.67
CA GLY A 40 10.80 -6.97 2.98
C GLY A 40 9.42 -6.37 2.64
N GLY A 41 9.32 -5.08 2.33
CA GLY A 41 8.03 -4.40 2.09
C GLY A 41 7.17 -4.21 3.35
N GLN A 42 7.65 -4.62 4.52
CA GLN A 42 6.89 -4.60 5.78
C GLN A 42 6.86 -3.23 6.46
N PHE A 43 7.75 -2.33 6.07
CA PHE A 43 7.92 -1.03 6.72
C PHE A 43 8.02 0.09 5.69
N GLU A 44 7.46 1.24 6.04
CA GLU A 44 7.71 2.49 5.33
C GLU A 44 9.01 3.14 5.81
N GLY A 45 9.83 3.59 4.86
CA GLY A 45 11.02 4.39 5.11
C GLY A 45 10.80 5.86 4.81
N GLN A 46 11.59 6.72 5.45
CA GLN A 46 11.64 8.14 5.15
C GLN A 46 13.09 8.57 5.01
N CYS A 47 13.39 9.32 3.95
CA CYS A 47 14.74 9.83 3.71
C CYS A 47 14.71 11.13 2.90
N LEU A 48 15.85 11.82 2.86
CA LEU A 48 16.03 13.02 2.05
C LEU A 48 16.61 12.63 0.69
N ILE A 49 16.01 13.14 -0.38
CA ILE A 49 16.55 13.07 -1.74
C ILE A 49 17.33 14.34 -2.05
N TYR A 50 18.44 14.16 -2.75
CA TYR A 50 19.32 15.20 -3.24
C TYR A 50 19.32 15.21 -4.78
N LYS A 51 19.60 16.37 -5.37
CA LYS A 51 19.83 16.47 -6.80
C LYS A 51 21.12 15.72 -7.18
N PRO A 52 21.14 15.02 -8.33
CA PRO A 52 22.35 14.39 -8.84
C PRO A 52 23.49 15.41 -8.96
N ASN A 53 24.71 15.02 -8.60
CA ASN A 53 25.96 15.77 -8.80
C ASN A 53 26.12 17.11 -8.03
N THR A 54 25.07 17.71 -7.48
CA THR A 54 25.16 19.01 -6.77
C THR A 54 25.04 18.89 -5.26
N GLN A 55 24.68 17.71 -4.73
CA GLN A 55 24.42 17.47 -3.29
C GLN A 55 23.42 18.47 -2.66
N GLU A 56 22.61 19.14 -3.47
CA GLU A 56 21.56 20.05 -3.01
C GLU A 56 20.35 19.24 -2.56
N CYS A 57 19.84 19.49 -1.36
CA CYS A 57 18.66 18.81 -0.83
C CYS A 57 17.41 19.22 -1.64
N LEU A 58 16.72 18.24 -2.21
CA LEU A 58 15.53 18.47 -3.03
C LEU A 58 14.25 18.41 -2.20
N THR A 59 14.01 17.27 -1.53
CA THR A 59 12.80 17.06 -0.72
C THR A 59 12.96 15.84 0.19
N PRO A 60 12.32 15.82 1.36
CA PRO A 60 12.02 14.57 2.04
C PRO A 60 11.05 13.74 1.21
N ILE A 61 11.26 12.42 1.23
CA ILE A 61 10.36 11.43 0.65
C ILE A 61 9.98 10.39 1.69
N SER A 62 8.82 9.78 1.47
CA SER A 62 8.45 8.51 2.11
C SER A 62 8.40 7.44 1.05
N PHE A 63 8.89 6.24 1.34
CA PHE A 63 8.98 5.17 0.36
C PHE A 63 8.57 3.82 0.96
N MET A 64 8.06 2.95 0.10
CA MET A 64 7.76 1.57 0.48
C MET A 64 7.90 0.63 -0.72
N TRP A 65 8.42 -0.56 -0.45
CA TRP A 65 8.54 -1.64 -1.44
C TRP A 65 7.28 -2.49 -1.46
N MET A 66 6.87 -2.95 -2.64
CA MET A 66 5.87 -3.99 -2.77
C MET A 66 6.43 -5.30 -2.18
N PRO A 67 5.76 -5.93 -1.20
CA PRO A 67 6.18 -7.21 -0.68
C PRO A 67 6.07 -8.25 -1.80
N SER A 68 7.22 -8.81 -2.18
CA SER A 68 7.32 -9.89 -3.16
C SER A 68 8.67 -10.55 -3.00
N ASN A 69 8.72 -11.86 -3.30
CA ASN A 69 9.96 -12.62 -3.40
C ASN A 69 10.56 -12.56 -4.82
N ASP A 70 9.86 -11.93 -5.76
CA ASP A 70 10.33 -11.79 -7.13
C ASP A 70 11.43 -10.72 -7.24
N LYS A 71 12.32 -10.91 -8.21
CA LYS A 71 13.36 -9.92 -8.53
C LYS A 71 12.77 -8.64 -9.15
N ARG A 72 11.64 -8.76 -9.86
CA ARG A 72 10.94 -7.61 -10.43
C ARG A 72 9.96 -7.07 -9.40
N ARG A 73 10.20 -5.84 -8.95
CA ARG A 73 9.48 -5.25 -7.82
C ARG A 73 8.97 -3.86 -8.15
N LYS A 74 8.02 -3.41 -7.34
CA LYS A 74 7.47 -2.06 -7.37
C LYS A 74 7.94 -1.27 -6.16
N LEU A 75 8.36 -0.05 -6.37
CA LEU A 75 8.72 0.92 -5.33
C LEU A 75 7.81 2.14 -5.48
N TRP A 76 7.13 2.52 -4.40
CA TRP A 76 6.39 3.78 -4.34
C TRP A 76 7.19 4.84 -3.60
N LEU A 77 7.26 6.02 -4.21
CA LEU A 77 7.87 7.22 -3.66
C LEU A 77 6.80 8.29 -3.49
N TRP A 78 6.61 8.75 -2.26
CA TRP A 78 5.70 9.83 -1.90
C TRP A 78 6.51 11.10 -1.63
N CYS A 79 6.15 12.18 -2.31
CA CYS A 79 6.81 13.47 -2.15
C CYS A 79 5.83 14.65 -2.15
N HIS A 80 6.32 15.80 -1.71
CA HIS A 80 5.54 17.04 -1.68
C HIS A 80 5.29 17.57 -3.11
N PRO A 81 4.09 18.11 -3.43
CA PRO A 81 3.75 18.65 -4.74
C PRO A 81 4.78 19.60 -5.34
N ALA A 82 5.32 20.50 -4.52
CA ALA A 82 6.29 21.51 -4.96
C ALA A 82 7.56 20.93 -5.58
N SER A 83 7.94 19.71 -5.21
CA SER A 83 9.14 19.04 -5.71
C SER A 83 8.82 17.82 -6.58
N TYR A 84 7.53 17.53 -6.83
CA TYR A 84 7.11 16.34 -7.55
C TYR A 84 7.59 16.35 -9.01
N ASP A 85 7.35 17.45 -9.72
CA ASP A 85 7.69 17.54 -11.15
C ASP A 85 9.21 17.48 -11.35
N SER A 86 9.97 18.14 -10.48
CA SER A 86 11.44 18.07 -10.49
C SER A 86 11.95 16.66 -10.19
N LEU A 87 11.37 15.97 -9.20
CA LEU A 87 11.75 14.59 -8.88
C LEU A 87 11.39 13.63 -10.03
N ALA A 88 10.21 13.78 -10.61
CA ALA A 88 9.76 12.98 -11.74
C ALA A 88 10.71 13.12 -12.94
N GLN A 89 11.08 14.35 -13.31
CA GLN A 89 12.02 14.61 -14.40
C GLN A 89 13.39 13.99 -14.14
N ILE A 90 13.90 14.10 -12.90
CA ILE A 90 15.17 13.48 -12.51
C ILE A 90 15.07 11.96 -12.65
N LEU A 91 14.02 11.33 -12.12
CA LEU A 91 13.85 9.89 -12.21
C LEU A 91 13.72 9.42 -13.67
N ILE A 92 12.90 10.09 -14.48
CA ILE A 92 12.77 9.79 -15.91
C ILE A 92 14.14 9.87 -16.59
N SER A 93 14.91 10.95 -16.35
CA SER A 93 16.24 11.11 -16.94
C SER A 93 17.24 10.03 -16.53
N LEU A 94 17.17 9.54 -15.28
CA LEU A 94 18.04 8.47 -14.77
C LEU A 94 17.70 7.10 -15.37
N PHE A 95 16.41 6.84 -15.64
CA PHE A 95 15.96 5.55 -16.15
C PHE A 95 15.93 5.49 -17.68
N ASP A 96 15.78 6.62 -18.38
CA ASP A 96 15.76 6.72 -19.85
C ASP A 96 17.16 6.73 -20.49
N THR A 97 18.22 7.09 -19.75
CA THR A 97 19.58 7.03 -20.29
C THR A 97 19.94 5.59 -20.65
N PRO A 98 20.21 5.27 -21.94
CA PRO A 98 20.73 3.96 -22.30
C PRO A 98 22.10 3.84 -21.64
N SER A 99 22.28 2.78 -20.84
CA SER A 99 23.56 2.45 -20.22
C SER A 99 24.60 2.13 -21.30
N SER A 100 25.19 3.15 -21.92
CA SER A 100 26.25 3.03 -22.92
C SER A 100 27.49 3.77 -22.45
N ILE A 101 28.18 3.22 -21.44
CA ILE A 101 29.64 3.38 -21.31
C ILE A 101 30.20 2.07 -20.75
N SER A 102 30.49 1.13 -21.65
CA SER A 102 31.50 0.10 -21.39
C SER A 102 32.75 0.52 -22.16
N THR A 103 33.72 1.05 -21.43
CA THR A 103 35.10 1.20 -21.89
C THR A 103 35.63 -0.16 -22.36
N GLU A 104 36.39 -0.10 -23.45
CA GLU A 104 36.97 -1.20 -24.20
C GLU A 104 37.73 -2.20 -23.33
N GLU A 105 37.42 -3.50 -23.46
CA GLU A 105 38.35 -4.65 -23.56
C GLU A 105 37.59 -6.00 -23.78
N PRO A 106 38.23 -7.08 -24.29
CA PRO A 106 37.68 -8.00 -25.32
C PRO A 106 36.81 -9.17 -24.81
N PRO A 107 36.16 -9.96 -25.71
CA PRO A 107 34.92 -10.64 -25.40
C PRO A 107 35.12 -12.07 -24.85
N VAL A 108 34.58 -12.34 -23.66
CA VAL A 108 34.28 -13.71 -23.23
C VAL A 108 32.76 -13.92 -23.30
N LYS A 109 32.36 -14.74 -24.25
CA LYS A 109 30.99 -15.19 -24.51
C LYS A 109 30.32 -15.65 -23.22
N LYS A 110 29.35 -14.88 -22.72
CA LYS A 110 28.27 -15.40 -21.86
C LYS A 110 26.94 -15.22 -22.56
N GLN A 111 26.19 -16.31 -22.51
CA GLN A 111 25.02 -16.60 -23.31
C GLN A 111 23.89 -15.63 -23.00
N LYS A 112 23.24 -15.18 -24.08
CA LYS A 112 21.89 -14.60 -24.06
C LYS A 112 20.97 -15.53 -23.27
N ASN A 113 20.30 -15.00 -22.25
CA ASN A 113 18.94 -15.37 -21.81
C ASN A 113 18.58 -14.51 -20.60
N ASP A 114 17.92 -13.38 -20.88
CA ASP A 114 16.66 -12.96 -20.25
C ASP A 114 16.35 -11.57 -20.80
N GLU A 115 15.19 -11.42 -21.43
CA GLU A 115 14.66 -10.13 -21.90
C GLU A 115 14.39 -9.25 -20.67
N GLN A 116 15.42 -8.56 -20.17
CA GLN A 116 15.28 -7.60 -19.09
C GLN A 116 14.53 -6.39 -19.63
N GLN A 117 13.21 -6.38 -19.45
CA GLN A 117 12.40 -5.19 -19.70
C GLN A 117 12.95 -4.05 -18.82
N PRO A 118 13.12 -2.84 -19.39
CA PRO A 118 13.67 -1.69 -18.66
C PRO A 118 12.76 -1.32 -17.48
N VAL A 119 13.35 -0.70 -16.46
CA VAL A 119 12.60 -0.12 -15.34
C VAL A 119 11.63 0.93 -15.88
N SER A 120 10.34 0.78 -15.58
CA SER A 120 9.31 1.76 -15.92
C SER A 120 9.08 2.74 -14.77
N VAL A 121 8.86 4.01 -15.14
CA VAL A 121 8.50 5.10 -14.21
C VAL A 121 7.06 5.51 -14.50
N THR A 122 6.16 5.33 -13.54
CA THR A 122 4.74 5.69 -13.67
C THR A 122 4.37 6.80 -12.69
N LEU A 123 3.81 7.89 -13.21
CA LEU A 123 3.39 9.05 -12.42
C LEU A 123 1.93 8.88 -11.97
N LEU A 124 1.72 8.39 -10.75
CA LEU A 124 0.38 8.06 -10.23
C LEU A 124 -0.43 9.29 -9.78
N ARG A 125 0.23 10.45 -9.58
CA ARG A 125 -0.44 11.70 -9.19
C ARG A 125 -1.39 12.19 -10.27
N ASP A 126 -0.94 12.17 -11.53
CA ASP A 126 -1.67 12.78 -12.64
C ASP A 126 -2.93 11.99 -13.00
N GLN A 127 -2.96 10.71 -12.63
CA GLN A 127 -4.11 9.82 -12.78
C GLN A 127 -5.03 9.79 -11.54
N GLN A 128 -4.70 10.56 -10.48
CA GLN A 128 -5.44 10.59 -9.20
C GLN A 128 -5.74 9.20 -8.60
N GLN A 129 -4.87 8.21 -8.82
CA GLN A 129 -5.18 6.81 -8.49
C GLN A 129 -5.08 6.49 -6.99
N LEU A 130 -4.32 7.27 -6.22
CA LEU A 130 -4.06 7.01 -4.81
C LEU A 130 -4.19 8.28 -3.98
N ALA A 131 -4.80 8.14 -2.80
CA ALA A 131 -4.92 9.21 -1.82
C ALA A 131 -4.36 8.76 -0.47
N ARG A 132 -3.67 9.68 0.22
CA ARG A 132 -3.06 9.41 1.52
C ARG A 132 -3.66 10.27 2.62
N PHE A 133 -4.23 9.62 3.63
CA PHE A 133 -4.77 10.29 4.81
C PHE A 133 -3.87 10.06 6.02
N ARG A 134 -3.76 11.07 6.89
CA ARG A 134 -2.98 10.98 8.13
C ARG A 134 -3.96 11.25 9.27
N LEU A 135 -4.14 10.27 10.14
CA LEU A 135 -5.00 10.33 11.31
C LEU A 135 -4.12 10.32 12.55
N ILE A 136 -4.19 11.39 13.34
CA ILE A 136 -3.34 11.58 14.53
C ILE A 136 -4.25 11.66 15.76
N GLY A 137 -3.92 10.90 16.80
CA GLY A 137 -4.58 10.97 18.08
C GLY A 137 -4.63 9.61 18.77
N PRO A 138 -4.78 9.57 20.11
CA PRO A 138 -4.79 8.32 20.86
C PRO A 138 -6.00 7.43 20.54
N LEU A 139 -7.11 8.02 20.10
CA LEU A 139 -8.34 7.30 19.73
C LEU A 139 -8.46 7.06 18.21
N SER A 140 -7.48 7.46 17.40
CA SER A 140 -7.56 7.33 15.95
C SER A 140 -7.70 5.87 15.52
N MET A 141 -6.95 4.97 16.16
CA MET A 141 -7.03 3.52 15.89
C MET A 141 -8.39 2.93 16.26
N ALA A 142 -8.97 3.36 17.39
CA ALA A 142 -10.30 2.91 17.81
C ALA A 142 -11.38 3.33 16.80
N ILE A 143 -11.27 4.56 16.28
CA ILE A 143 -12.17 5.06 15.22
C ILE A 143 -11.95 4.25 13.92
N LEU A 144 -10.71 4.00 13.53
CA LEU A 144 -10.39 3.20 12.34
C LEU A 144 -11.01 1.81 12.40
N LYS A 145 -10.91 1.11 13.54
CA LYS A 145 -11.57 -0.20 13.73
C LYS A 145 -13.08 -0.10 13.60
N HIS A 146 -13.69 0.91 14.21
CA HIS A 146 -15.14 1.05 14.18
C HIS A 146 -15.65 1.43 12.79
N ALA A 147 -14.88 2.22 12.03
CA ALA A 147 -15.27 2.67 10.70
C ALA A 147 -15.04 1.60 9.63
N PHE A 148 -13.89 0.90 9.70
CA PHE A 148 -13.47 -0.05 8.67
C PHE A 148 -13.68 -1.49 9.12
N HIS A 149 -14.61 -2.15 8.46
CA HIS A 149 -14.91 -3.57 8.64
C HIS A 149 -14.22 -4.37 7.53
N PRO A 150 -13.31 -5.31 7.84
CA PRO A 150 -12.66 -6.14 6.84
C PRO A 150 -13.67 -6.97 6.04
N SER A 151 -13.41 -7.16 4.74
CA SER A 151 -14.20 -8.05 3.90
C SER A 151 -13.92 -9.51 4.28
N VAL A 152 -14.97 -10.33 4.39
CA VAL A 152 -14.84 -11.76 4.72
C VAL A 152 -14.92 -12.56 3.43
N LEU A 153 -13.94 -13.43 3.21
CA LEU A 153 -13.93 -14.35 2.07
C LEU A 153 -14.64 -15.66 2.46
N PRO A 154 -15.54 -16.21 1.63
CA PRO A 154 -16.16 -17.50 1.89
C PRO A 154 -15.15 -18.63 1.75
N GLY A 155 -15.32 -19.67 2.58
CA GLY A 155 -14.46 -20.85 2.61
C GLY A 155 -14.54 -21.72 1.35
N ASN A 156 -15.64 -21.65 0.60
CA ASN A 156 -15.89 -22.46 -0.59
C ASN A 156 -15.24 -21.86 -1.86
N ALA A 157 -14.41 -22.64 -2.55
CA ALA A 157 -13.67 -22.19 -3.74
C ALA A 157 -14.55 -21.83 -4.95
N ILE A 158 -15.71 -22.49 -5.07
CA ILE A 158 -16.64 -22.29 -6.19
C ILE A 158 -17.37 -20.96 -6.02
N GLU A 159 -17.89 -20.68 -4.82
CA GLU A 159 -18.54 -19.42 -4.47
C GLU A 159 -17.59 -18.23 -4.65
N ARG A 160 -16.29 -18.38 -4.37
CA ARG A 160 -15.30 -17.32 -4.58
C ARG A 160 -15.13 -16.90 -6.04
N LYS A 161 -15.22 -17.85 -6.98
CA LYS A 161 -15.03 -17.55 -8.41
C LYS A 161 -16.22 -16.80 -9.00
N THR A 162 -17.42 -17.09 -8.51
CA THR A 162 -18.67 -16.49 -8.98
C THR A 162 -19.02 -15.21 -8.23
N ALA A 163 -18.41 -14.97 -7.08
CA ALA A 163 -18.69 -13.83 -6.24
C ALA A 163 -18.19 -12.49 -6.82
N PRO A 164 -18.81 -11.37 -6.41
CA PRO A 164 -18.39 -10.02 -6.81
C PRO A 164 -16.97 -9.63 -6.37
N PHE A 165 -16.38 -10.35 -5.41
CA PHE A 165 -15.01 -10.14 -4.90
C PHE A 165 -13.94 -11.00 -5.59
N SER A 166 -14.33 -11.72 -6.63
CA SER A 166 -13.42 -12.53 -7.47
C SER A 166 -12.26 -11.72 -8.04
N TRP A 167 -12.42 -10.40 -8.21
CA TRP A 167 -11.39 -9.53 -8.81
C TRP A 167 -10.06 -9.53 -8.04
N TRP A 168 -10.06 -9.64 -6.71
CA TRP A 168 -8.84 -9.72 -5.89
C TRP A 168 -8.63 -11.05 -5.19
N SER A 169 -9.66 -11.87 -5.02
CA SER A 169 -9.52 -13.17 -4.35
C SER A 169 -8.82 -14.24 -5.20
N ASN A 170 -8.69 -14.02 -6.51
CA ASN A 170 -8.29 -15.08 -7.45
C ASN A 170 -6.78 -15.13 -7.77
N GLU A 171 -6.11 -13.99 -7.85
CA GLU A 171 -4.80 -13.94 -8.56
C GLU A 171 -3.62 -13.46 -7.73
N THR A 172 -3.80 -12.82 -6.57
CA THR A 172 -2.67 -12.07 -5.97
C THR A 172 -2.62 -12.06 -4.46
N HIS A 173 -3.64 -12.60 -3.79
CA HIS A 173 -3.67 -12.67 -2.35
C HIS A 173 -3.90 -14.12 -1.94
N SER A 174 -2.88 -14.77 -1.40
CA SER A 174 -3.13 -16.05 -0.73
C SER A 174 -4.20 -15.79 0.33
N ILE A 175 -5.28 -16.57 0.29
CA ILE A 175 -6.40 -16.49 1.23
C ILE A 175 -5.86 -16.51 2.67
N ASP A 176 -4.79 -17.28 2.88
CA ASP A 176 -4.08 -17.39 4.14
C ASP A 176 -3.48 -16.03 4.57
N ILE A 177 -2.97 -15.22 3.64
CA ILE A 177 -2.45 -13.88 3.92
C ILE A 177 -3.59 -12.96 4.36
N HIS A 178 -4.72 -12.95 3.65
CA HIS A 178 -5.88 -12.14 4.05
C HIS A 178 -6.39 -12.56 5.43
N GLN A 179 -6.48 -13.86 5.69
CA GLN A 179 -6.88 -14.38 7.00
C GLN A 179 -5.91 -13.98 8.10
N GLN A 180 -4.60 -14.02 7.85
CA GLN A 180 -3.58 -13.54 8.79
C GLN A 180 -3.70 -12.03 9.03
N GLN A 181 -3.95 -11.24 7.99
CA GLN A 181 -4.21 -9.80 8.12
C GLN A 181 -5.47 -9.52 8.95
N LEU A 182 -6.54 -10.31 8.78
CA LEU A 182 -7.77 -10.21 9.59
C LEU A 182 -7.52 -10.58 11.05
N GLN A 183 -6.80 -11.66 11.31
CA GLN A 183 -6.41 -12.07 12.66
C GLN A 183 -5.57 -10.97 13.33
N PHE A 184 -4.60 -10.42 12.60
CA PHE A 184 -3.78 -9.32 13.06
C PHE A 184 -4.60 -8.08 13.42
N TRP A 185 -5.51 -7.68 12.52
CA TRP A 185 -6.41 -6.56 12.73
C TRP A 185 -7.20 -6.81 14.02
N ASN A 186 -7.97 -7.90 14.07
CA ASN A 186 -8.86 -8.18 15.20
C ASN A 186 -8.14 -8.27 16.56
N GLY A 187 -6.93 -8.85 16.60
CA GLY A 187 -6.17 -9.09 17.82
C GLY A 187 -5.40 -7.88 18.40
N ASN A 188 -4.82 -7.00 17.58
CA ASN A 188 -3.86 -5.98 18.05
C ASN A 188 -4.47 -4.61 18.43
N ILE A 189 -5.80 -4.54 18.47
CA ILE A 189 -6.54 -3.27 18.32
C ILE A 189 -6.47 -2.28 19.49
N GLY A 190 -6.02 -2.69 20.68
CA GLY A 190 -6.03 -1.82 21.85
C GLY A 190 -4.81 -0.90 21.98
N ASN A 191 -3.68 -1.28 21.38
CA ASN A 191 -2.38 -0.73 21.73
C ASN A 191 -1.60 -0.33 20.48
N THR A 192 -1.92 0.83 19.89
CA THR A 192 -1.06 1.44 18.86
C THR A 192 0.35 1.69 19.39
N SER A 193 0.49 1.85 20.72
CA SER A 193 1.75 2.00 21.44
C SER A 193 2.65 0.77 21.40
N THR A 194 2.09 -0.43 21.19
CA THR A 194 2.90 -1.65 21.07
C THR A 194 3.32 -1.87 19.61
N MET A 195 2.64 -1.31 18.62
CA MET A 195 3.05 -1.51 17.22
C MET A 195 4.39 -0.85 16.91
N MET A 196 5.21 -1.57 16.14
CA MET A 196 6.44 -1.01 15.58
C MET A 196 6.10 0.20 14.68
N PRO A 197 6.90 1.28 14.73
CA PRO A 197 6.65 2.46 13.91
C PRO A 197 6.74 2.13 12.42
N ASN A 198 5.91 2.81 11.62
CA ASN A 198 5.87 2.70 10.16
C ASN A 198 5.60 1.29 9.62
N ARG A 199 4.98 0.41 10.42
CA ARG A 199 4.66 -0.95 9.98
C ARG A 199 3.48 -0.91 9.03
N ILE A 200 3.64 -1.54 7.87
CA ILE A 200 2.62 -1.58 6.83
C ILE A 200 1.68 -2.75 7.09
N VAL A 201 0.38 -2.44 7.10
CA VAL A 201 -0.71 -3.42 7.19
C VAL A 201 -1.72 -3.12 6.11
N ALA A 202 -1.96 -4.07 5.23
CA ALA A 202 -2.92 -3.95 4.15
C ALA A 202 -4.16 -4.79 4.46
N LEU A 203 -5.33 -4.28 4.11
CA LEU A 203 -6.61 -4.94 4.30
C LEU A 203 -7.55 -4.57 3.17
N VAL A 204 -8.35 -5.53 2.72
CA VAL A 204 -9.55 -5.22 1.93
C VAL A 204 -10.72 -5.05 2.87
N VAL A 205 -11.36 -3.89 2.81
CA VAL A 205 -12.46 -3.50 3.68
C VAL A 205 -13.74 -3.33 2.88
N ARG A 206 -14.85 -3.48 3.59
CA ARG A 206 -16.20 -3.15 3.12
C ARG A 206 -16.34 -1.64 2.99
N ASP A 207 -17.22 -1.16 2.10
CA ASP A 207 -17.47 0.28 1.98
C ASP A 207 -17.98 0.84 3.32
N PRO A 208 -17.26 1.75 4.00
CA PRO A 208 -17.65 2.26 5.31
C PRO A 208 -19.01 2.97 5.29
N ARG A 209 -19.47 3.44 4.11
CA ARG A 209 -20.75 4.12 3.95
C ARG A 209 -21.95 3.20 4.15
N ILE A 210 -21.80 1.89 4.13
CA ILE A 210 -22.92 0.95 4.35
C ILE A 210 -23.32 0.87 5.83
N PHE A 211 -22.36 1.15 6.72
CA PHE A 211 -22.58 1.18 8.15
C PHE A 211 -23.12 2.54 8.55
N THR A 212 -24.20 2.53 9.33
CA THR A 212 -24.69 3.76 9.95
C THR A 212 -23.79 4.10 11.13
N PRO A 213 -23.31 5.36 11.23
CA PRO A 213 -22.49 5.76 12.37
C PRO A 213 -23.36 5.70 13.63
N LEU A 214 -23.12 4.71 14.49
CA LEU A 214 -23.60 4.77 15.86
C LEU A 214 -23.00 6.05 16.45
N LYS A 215 -23.83 6.94 17.01
CA LYS A 215 -23.33 8.08 17.79
C LYS A 215 -22.32 7.50 18.77
N PRO A 216 -21.02 7.78 18.64
CA PRO A 216 -20.06 7.18 19.53
C PRO A 216 -20.41 7.73 20.90
N LYS A 217 -20.91 6.88 21.79
CA LYS A 217 -20.65 7.11 23.20
C LYS A 217 -19.12 7.01 23.28
N LEU A 218 -18.43 8.14 23.15
CA LEU A 218 -16.98 8.28 23.27
C LEU A 218 -16.45 7.84 24.65
N THR A 219 -17.29 7.17 25.45
CA THR A 219 -16.92 6.30 26.54
C THR A 219 -16.29 5.00 26.01
N ILE A 220 -15.21 5.11 25.23
CA ILE A 220 -14.34 3.98 24.90
C ILE A 220 -13.39 3.76 26.10
N HIS A 221 -13.97 3.60 27.28
CA HIS A 221 -13.38 2.72 28.28
C HIS A 221 -13.92 1.33 27.94
N SER A 222 -13.46 0.79 26.81
CA SER A 222 -13.72 -0.61 26.54
C SER A 222 -13.11 -1.38 27.71
N LYS A 223 -13.99 -2.01 28.51
CA LYS A 223 -13.60 -3.05 29.47
C LYS A 223 -13.10 -4.28 28.70
N THR A 224 -12.18 -4.08 27.77
CA THR A 224 -11.44 -5.16 27.14
C THR A 224 -10.56 -5.68 28.26
N LYS A 225 -10.89 -6.88 28.75
CA LYS A 225 -9.91 -7.67 29.50
C LYS A 225 -8.61 -7.58 28.71
N ILE A 226 -7.54 -7.22 29.40
CA ILE A 226 -6.18 -7.39 28.89
C ILE A 226 -5.98 -8.91 28.85
N GLU A 227 -6.58 -9.56 27.86
CA GLU A 227 -6.21 -10.92 27.51
C GLU A 227 -4.76 -10.85 27.04
N LYS A 228 -3.97 -11.78 27.55
CA LYS A 228 -2.51 -11.82 27.41
C LYS A 228 -2.10 -11.34 26.02
N VAL A 229 -1.22 -10.35 25.99
CA VAL A 229 -0.51 -9.92 24.79
C VAL A 229 0.15 -11.18 24.22
N GLU A 230 -0.50 -11.80 23.24
CA GLU A 230 0.16 -12.79 22.41
C GLU A 230 1.31 -12.04 21.73
N SER A 231 2.50 -12.63 21.85
CA SER A 231 3.74 -12.15 21.24
C SER A 231 3.45 -11.62 19.84
N PHE A 232 4.08 -10.49 19.48
CA PHE A 232 3.98 -9.93 18.14
C PHE A 232 3.99 -11.06 17.10
N PRO A 233 3.11 -10.98 16.09
CA PRO A 233 3.15 -11.93 15.02
C PRO A 233 4.58 -11.96 14.49
N PRO A 234 5.18 -13.16 14.32
CA PRO A 234 6.56 -13.29 13.87
C PRO A 234 6.76 -12.45 12.61
N SER A 235 7.98 -11.96 12.41
CA SER A 235 8.39 -11.18 11.23
C SER A 235 8.15 -11.89 9.89
N SER A 236 7.65 -13.13 9.91
CA SER A 236 7.29 -13.95 8.76
C SER A 236 5.87 -13.73 8.22
N ILE A 237 5.02 -12.94 8.87
CA ILE A 237 3.65 -12.70 8.39
C ILE A 237 3.64 -11.55 7.40
N ASP A 238 3.22 -11.82 6.17
CA ASP A 238 3.10 -10.85 5.09
C ASP A 238 1.85 -9.96 5.26
N LEU A 239 1.92 -9.02 6.21
CA LEU A 239 0.82 -8.08 6.43
C LEU A 239 0.72 -7.00 5.36
N ALA A 240 1.79 -6.77 4.58
CA ALA A 240 1.89 -5.63 3.68
C ALA A 240 1.35 -5.92 2.27
N SER A 241 1.10 -7.19 1.93
CA SER A 241 0.55 -7.57 0.64
C SER A 241 -0.78 -6.84 0.39
N SER A 242 -0.93 -6.23 -0.79
CA SER A 242 -2.10 -5.41 -1.09
C SER A 242 -2.48 -5.49 -2.57
N PRO A 243 -3.78 -5.58 -2.90
CA PRO A 243 -4.25 -5.42 -4.28
C PRO A 243 -3.95 -4.02 -4.87
N LEU A 244 -3.71 -3.00 -4.02
CA LEU A 244 -3.46 -1.63 -4.47
C LEU A 244 -2.22 -1.48 -5.36
N TRP A 245 -1.29 -2.43 -5.36
CA TRP A 245 -0.09 -2.41 -6.21
C TRP A 245 -0.40 -2.63 -7.70
N ILE A 246 -1.60 -3.10 -8.04
CA ILE A 246 -2.00 -3.50 -9.39
C ILE A 246 -3.00 -2.50 -9.95
N GLU A 247 -2.68 -1.92 -11.10
CA GLU A 247 -3.49 -0.88 -11.73
C GLU A 247 -4.89 -1.37 -12.12
N LYS A 248 -4.99 -2.58 -12.69
CA LYS A 248 -6.28 -3.23 -13.03
C LYS A 248 -7.28 -3.17 -11.88
N TYR A 249 -6.81 -3.44 -10.67
CA TYR A 249 -7.65 -3.47 -9.47
C TYR A 249 -8.03 -2.09 -8.97
N ARG A 250 -7.11 -1.11 -9.07
CA ARG A 250 -7.42 0.30 -8.76
C ARG A 250 -8.50 0.84 -9.69
N THR A 251 -8.36 0.63 -11.00
CA THR A 251 -9.35 1.03 -12.00
C THR A 251 -10.69 0.37 -11.76
N TYR A 252 -10.70 -0.94 -11.49
CA TYR A 252 -11.92 -1.67 -11.15
C TYR A 252 -12.68 -1.06 -9.96
N CYS A 253 -11.96 -0.73 -8.86
CA CYS A 253 -12.56 -0.10 -7.68
C CYS A 253 -13.15 1.28 -7.98
N CYS A 254 -12.54 2.05 -8.89
CA CYS A 254 -13.04 3.36 -9.30
C CYS A 254 -14.31 3.25 -10.16
N GLU A 255 -14.37 2.27 -11.07
CA GLU A 255 -15.50 2.05 -11.97
C GLU A 255 -16.72 1.43 -11.28
N HIS A 256 -16.50 0.50 -10.35
CA HIS A 256 -17.56 -0.26 -9.67
C HIS A 256 -18.01 0.35 -8.34
N LYS A 257 -17.70 1.63 -8.12
CA LYS A 257 -18.11 2.37 -6.92
C LYS A 257 -19.55 2.84 -7.02
N LEU A 258 -20.38 2.44 -6.05
CA LEU A 258 -21.74 2.98 -5.93
C LEU A 258 -21.75 4.48 -5.61
N ALA A 259 -22.61 5.21 -6.32
CA ALA A 259 -22.82 6.63 -6.09
C ALA A 259 -23.50 6.85 -4.72
N THR A 260 -23.10 7.92 -4.02
CA THR A 260 -23.65 8.22 -2.67
C THR A 260 -25.18 8.37 -2.68
N TYR A 261 -25.76 8.92 -3.75
CA TYR A 261 -27.21 9.05 -3.88
C TYR A 261 -27.91 7.68 -3.94
N GLN A 262 -27.33 6.70 -4.65
CA GLN A 262 -27.90 5.36 -4.77
C GLN A 262 -27.92 4.66 -3.41
N ILE A 263 -26.82 4.75 -2.66
CA ILE A 263 -26.73 4.21 -1.28
C ILE A 263 -27.80 4.84 -0.39
N ASN A 264 -27.97 6.16 -0.45
CA ASN A 264 -28.99 6.86 0.33
C ASN A 264 -30.41 6.46 -0.07
N LEU A 265 -30.66 6.23 -1.37
CA LEU A 265 -31.96 5.77 -1.87
C LEU A 265 -32.27 4.35 -1.37
N ILE A 266 -31.31 3.42 -1.44
CA ILE A 266 -31.47 2.06 -0.90
C ILE A 266 -31.71 2.12 0.60
N ARG A 267 -30.97 2.97 1.33
CA ARG A 267 -31.17 3.20 2.76
C ARG A 267 -32.57 3.72 3.08
N SER A 268 -33.12 4.66 2.30
CA SER A 268 -34.49 5.15 2.52
C SER A 268 -35.59 4.11 2.24
N LYS A 269 -35.28 3.10 1.42
CA LYS A 269 -36.21 2.00 1.11
C LYS A 269 -36.13 0.87 2.12
N SER A 270 -34.99 0.71 2.80
CA SER A 270 -34.84 -0.24 3.91
C SER A 270 -35.69 0.21 5.08
N THR A 271 -36.80 -0.48 5.32
CA THR A 271 -37.76 -0.18 6.40
C THR A 271 -37.26 -0.55 7.79
N VAL A 272 -36.11 -1.22 7.88
CA VAL A 272 -35.52 -1.67 9.14
C VAL A 272 -34.38 -0.74 9.49
N ASP A 273 -34.38 -0.24 10.73
CA ASP A 273 -33.26 0.47 11.38
C ASP A 273 -32.08 -0.50 11.62
N ASN A 274 -31.51 -1.00 10.53
CA ASN A 274 -30.35 -1.86 10.57
C ASN A 274 -29.10 -0.99 10.68
N TYR A 275 -28.20 -1.38 11.59
CA TYR A 275 -26.86 -0.81 11.68
C TYR A 275 -26.11 -0.93 10.33
N GLU A 276 -26.38 -2.00 9.58
CA GLU A 276 -25.72 -2.36 8.34
C GLU A 276 -26.71 -2.45 7.16
N LEU A 277 -26.39 -1.79 6.05
CA LEU A 277 -27.12 -1.92 4.80
C LEU A 277 -26.66 -3.18 4.04
N GLN A 278 -27.59 -4.10 3.79
CA GLN A 278 -27.30 -5.33 3.04
C GLN A 278 -27.35 -5.05 1.52
N LEU A 279 -26.17 -4.92 0.90
CA LEU A 279 -26.02 -4.69 -0.54
C LEU A 279 -25.73 -5.98 -1.33
N ASN A 280 -25.59 -7.12 -0.66
CA ASN A 280 -25.28 -8.43 -1.24
C ASN A 280 -24.13 -8.35 -2.27
N GLU A 281 -24.43 -8.58 -3.55
CA GLU A 281 -23.43 -8.69 -4.62
C GLU A 281 -22.90 -7.33 -5.10
N GLU A 282 -23.63 -6.24 -4.85
CA GLU A 282 -23.29 -4.89 -5.30
C GLU A 282 -22.37 -4.15 -4.31
N GLU A 283 -21.87 -4.86 -3.29
CA GLU A 283 -21.06 -4.24 -2.25
C GLU A 283 -19.65 -3.93 -2.76
N SER A 284 -19.30 -2.64 -2.75
CA SER A 284 -17.95 -2.20 -3.06
C SER A 284 -16.97 -2.66 -1.98
N GLN A 285 -15.93 -3.36 -2.40
CA GLN A 285 -14.80 -3.75 -1.57
C GLN A 285 -13.59 -2.89 -1.91
N ILE A 286 -12.95 -2.32 -0.89
CA ILE A 286 -11.96 -1.27 -1.05
C ILE A 286 -10.66 -1.73 -0.40
N PRO A 287 -9.56 -1.89 -1.16
CA PRO A 287 -8.27 -2.21 -0.59
C PRO A 287 -7.67 -0.94 0.05
N LEU A 288 -7.16 -1.08 1.27
CA LEU A 288 -6.51 -0.03 2.05
C LEU A 288 -5.14 -0.50 2.54
N ILE A 289 -4.21 0.46 2.66
CA ILE A 289 -2.90 0.27 3.29
C ILE A 289 -2.84 1.23 4.48
N PHE A 290 -2.60 0.67 5.65
CA PHE A 290 -2.34 1.35 6.92
C PHE A 290 -0.82 1.35 7.17
N ILE A 291 -0.30 2.48 7.66
CA ILE A 291 1.12 2.73 7.92
C ILE A 291 1.26 3.40 9.27
#